data_AF-K5VZ20-F1
#
_entry.id   AF-K5VZ20-F1
#
_cell.length_a   1.000
_cell.length_b   1.000
_cell.length_c   1.000
_cell.angle_alpha   90.00
_cell.angle_beta   90.00
_cell.angle_gamma   90.00
#
_symmetry.space_group_name_H-M   'P 1'
#
loop_
_entity.id
_entity.type
_entity.pdbx_description
1 polymer ?
#
loop_
_entity_poly.entity_id
_entity_poly.type
_entity_poly.pdbx_seq_one_letter_code
_entity_poly.pdbx_strand_id
1 'polypeptide(L)'
;MTRTSAICVPLLQSQTNESHHLFEEVRVEENIGGNAPKKIKSLAAEVFWHFVDAKGSSYGVETGRKLRFTEINIKNHKGRDDLTVETVFEVVVDRDMCNIHGTLHGSCAAYFVDPCSSSSLVTLGLLLGIDGTGVSQSMNLIWHRPIYMGTKINIRSTSVFLTGRIRTARCEIWAGNSLCIS
;
A
#
# COMPACT_ATOMS: atom_id res chain seq x y z
N MET A 1 -29.52 27.31 -6.76
CA MET A 1 -30.06 26.03 -6.25
C MET A 1 -28.96 24.98 -6.30
N THR A 2 -28.31 24.81 -5.16
CA THR A 2 -27.21 23.89 -4.88
C THR A 2 -27.74 22.47 -4.71
N ARG A 3 -27.10 21.49 -5.35
CA ARG A 3 -27.21 20.07 -4.98
C ARG A 3 -25.81 19.52 -4.75
N THR A 4 -25.39 19.62 -3.50
CA THR A 4 -24.24 18.91 -2.94
C THR A 4 -24.68 17.46 -2.72
N SER A 5 -24.17 16.51 -3.51
CA SER A 5 -24.36 15.09 -3.26
C SER A 5 -23.24 14.60 -2.33
N ALA A 6 -23.51 14.64 -1.02
CA ALA A 6 -22.74 13.92 -0.02
C ALA A 6 -23.00 12.42 -0.23
N ILE A 7 -22.02 11.71 -0.77
CA ILE A 7 -22.02 10.25 -0.78
C ILE A 7 -21.18 9.79 0.41
N CYS A 8 -21.94 9.45 1.44
CA CYS A 8 -21.69 8.45 2.47
C CYS A 8 -20.28 8.34 3.11
N VAL A 9 -20.11 9.04 4.24
CA VAL A 9 -19.18 8.70 5.34
C VAL A 9 -19.89 8.01 6.56
N PRO A 10 -20.94 7.16 6.45
CA PRO A 10 -21.58 6.61 7.65
C PRO A 10 -21.07 5.21 8.07
N LEU A 11 -20.13 4.59 7.34
CA LEU A 11 -19.61 3.27 7.71
C LEU A 11 -18.54 3.29 8.82
N LEU A 12 -18.01 4.47 9.18
CA LEU A 12 -17.02 4.60 10.26
C LEU A 12 -17.56 5.29 11.52
N GLN A 13 -18.75 5.90 11.48
CA GLN A 13 -19.30 6.67 12.62
C GLN A 13 -20.48 6.00 13.34
N SER A 14 -21.05 4.91 12.80
CA SER A 14 -22.20 4.22 13.40
C SER A 14 -21.84 3.03 14.31
N GLN A 15 -20.56 2.76 14.57
CA GLN A 15 -20.11 1.65 15.40
C GLN A 15 -19.32 2.09 16.63
N THR A 16 -19.78 3.13 17.33
CA THR A 16 -19.02 3.74 18.44
C THR A 16 -19.34 3.19 19.82
N ASN A 17 -20.09 2.08 19.98
CA ASN A 17 -20.36 1.55 21.32
C ASN A 17 -20.27 0.01 21.51
N GLU A 18 -19.98 -0.78 20.48
CA GLU A 18 -19.80 -2.25 20.64
C GLU A 18 -18.53 -2.83 19.98
N SER A 19 -17.67 -2.00 19.38
CA SER A 19 -16.52 -2.46 18.61
C SER A 19 -15.22 -2.62 19.42
N HIS A 20 -15.26 -2.43 20.75
CA HIS A 20 -14.08 -2.60 21.62
C HIS A 20 -13.54 -4.03 21.71
N HIS A 21 -14.23 -5.03 21.13
CA HIS A 21 -13.86 -6.45 21.20
C HIS A 21 -13.51 -7.12 19.85
N LEU A 22 -13.42 -6.39 18.73
CA LEU A 22 -13.12 -6.98 17.40
C LEU A 22 -11.76 -6.58 16.80
N PHE A 23 -10.90 -5.89 17.55
CA PHE A 23 -9.56 -5.51 17.13
C PHE A 23 -8.52 -6.35 17.88
N GLU A 24 -8.49 -7.65 17.62
CA GLU A 24 -7.44 -8.55 18.09
C GLU A 24 -6.15 -8.25 17.26
N GLU A 25 -5.12 -7.75 17.95
CA GLU A 25 -3.75 -7.47 17.50
C GLU A 25 -3.55 -7.05 16.02
N VAL A 26 -4.08 -5.89 15.63
CA VAL A 26 -3.53 -5.19 14.46
C VAL A 26 -2.06 -4.90 14.75
N ARG A 27 -1.15 -5.39 13.90
CA ARG A 27 0.29 -5.06 13.97
C ARG A 27 0.46 -3.55 13.83
N VAL A 28 0.54 -2.86 14.96
CA VAL A 28 0.94 -1.46 15.00
C VAL A 28 2.44 -1.44 14.77
N GLU A 29 2.88 -1.14 13.55
CA GLU A 29 4.30 -0.92 13.29
C GLU A 29 4.75 0.35 14.02
N GLU A 30 5.46 0.18 15.14
CA GLU A 30 5.76 1.28 16.06
C GLU A 30 6.72 2.35 15.50
N ASN A 31 7.28 2.19 14.29
CA ASN A 31 8.20 3.17 13.72
C ASN A 31 8.13 3.24 12.17
N ILE A 32 6.97 3.59 11.62
CA ILE A 32 6.88 4.00 10.21
C ILE A 32 7.60 5.35 10.03
N GLY A 33 8.67 5.36 9.24
CA GLY A 33 9.48 6.53 8.90
C GLY A 33 8.78 7.51 7.94
N GLY A 34 9.54 8.48 7.43
CA GLY A 34 9.04 9.50 6.51
C GLY A 34 8.35 10.69 7.19
N ASN A 35 7.89 11.66 6.39
CA ASN A 35 7.42 12.96 6.87
C ASN A 35 5.89 13.04 7.13
N ALA A 36 5.14 11.97 6.93
CA ALA A 36 3.70 11.97 7.18
C ALA A 36 3.34 12.09 8.69
N PRO A 37 2.19 12.68 9.06
CA PRO A 37 1.74 12.73 10.45
C PRO A 37 1.56 11.33 11.05
N LYS A 38 1.91 11.15 12.34
CA LYS A 38 1.82 9.84 13.04
C LYS A 38 0.44 9.21 12.93
N LYS A 39 -0.63 10.00 13.09
CA LYS A 39 -2.02 9.53 12.96
C LYS A 39 -2.31 8.94 11.58
N ILE A 40 -1.81 9.56 10.52
CA ILE A 40 -1.99 9.09 9.14
C ILE A 40 -1.20 7.80 8.91
N LYS A 41 0.03 7.71 9.45
CA LYS A 41 0.84 6.49 9.37
C LYS A 41 0.15 5.29 10.01
N SER A 42 -0.35 5.46 11.24
CA SER A 42 -1.05 4.40 11.96
C SER A 42 -2.31 3.94 11.20
N LEU A 43 -3.14 4.88 10.74
CA LEU A 43 -4.37 4.54 10.03
C LEU A 43 -4.10 3.91 8.66
N ALA A 44 -3.12 4.40 7.91
CA ALA A 44 -2.73 3.82 6.63
C ALA A 44 -2.23 2.37 6.80
N ALA A 45 -1.44 2.10 7.84
CA ALA A 45 -0.96 0.76 8.15
C ALA A 45 -2.11 -0.17 8.58
N GLU A 46 -3.02 0.29 9.43
CA GLU A 46 -4.21 -0.48 9.83
C GLU A 46 -5.05 -0.88 8.62
N VAL A 47 -5.34 0.06 7.72
CA VAL A 47 -6.10 -0.22 6.49
C VAL A 47 -5.33 -1.17 5.58
N PHE A 48 -4.02 -1.00 5.42
CA PHE A 48 -3.19 -1.91 4.63
C PHE A 48 -3.26 -3.35 5.17
N TRP A 49 -3.07 -3.53 6.47
CA TRP A 49 -3.09 -4.85 7.10
C TRP A 49 -4.48 -5.48 7.09
N HIS A 50 -5.54 -4.68 7.14
CA HIS A 50 -6.89 -5.17 6.91
C HIS A 50 -7.03 -5.84 5.54
N PHE A 51 -6.49 -5.27 4.46
CA PHE A 51 -6.61 -5.87 3.13
C PHE A 51 -5.65 -7.03 2.89
N VAL A 52 -4.46 -7.01 3.49
CA VAL A 52 -3.46 -8.08 3.34
C VAL A 52 -3.79 -9.31 4.20
N ASP A 53 -4.26 -9.08 5.43
CA ASP A 53 -4.38 -10.11 6.48
C ASP A 53 -5.76 -10.13 7.14
N ALA A 54 -6.83 -9.75 6.43
CA ALA A 54 -8.20 -9.91 6.96
C ALA A 54 -8.44 -11.38 7.33
N LYS A 55 -8.49 -11.64 8.64
CA LYS A 55 -8.86 -12.93 9.27
C LYS A 55 -7.88 -14.08 9.01
N GLY A 56 -6.65 -13.81 8.57
CA GLY A 56 -5.61 -14.84 8.42
C GLY A 56 -5.88 -15.90 7.36
N SER A 57 -6.88 -15.72 6.49
CA SER A 57 -7.30 -16.70 5.49
C SER A 57 -7.38 -16.14 4.07
N SER A 58 -6.82 -14.95 3.84
CA SER A 58 -6.76 -14.30 2.52
C SER A 58 -5.72 -14.96 1.61
N TYR A 59 -5.90 -14.82 0.29
CA TYR A 59 -4.91 -15.27 -0.67
C TYR A 59 -3.57 -14.56 -0.47
N GLY A 60 -2.48 -15.32 -0.45
CA GLY A 60 -1.13 -14.78 -0.30
C GLY A 60 -0.81 -14.25 1.10
N VAL A 61 -1.63 -14.52 2.12
CA VAL A 61 -1.45 -14.00 3.49
C VAL A 61 -0.06 -14.25 4.07
N GLU A 62 0.50 -15.45 3.87
CA GLU A 62 1.84 -15.80 4.35
C GLU A 62 2.92 -14.92 3.69
N THR A 63 2.79 -14.68 2.38
CA THR A 63 3.67 -13.80 1.62
C THR A 63 3.48 -12.34 2.02
N GLY A 64 2.23 -11.89 2.16
CA GLY A 64 1.88 -10.51 2.52
C GLY A 64 2.37 -10.12 3.92
N ARG A 65 2.28 -11.04 4.89
CA ARG A 65 2.80 -10.86 6.26
C ARG A 65 4.30 -10.66 6.37
N LYS A 66 5.06 -10.97 5.29
CA LYS A 66 6.51 -10.74 5.20
C LYS A 66 6.86 -9.31 4.77
N LEU A 67 5.89 -8.53 4.29
CA LEU A 67 6.08 -7.10 4.03
C LEU A 67 6.27 -6.35 5.35
N ARG A 68 7.10 -5.30 5.32
CA ARG A 68 7.25 -4.35 6.41
C ARG A 68 7.00 -2.95 5.88
N PHE A 69 6.09 -2.20 6.49
CA PHE A 69 5.70 -0.86 6.05
C PHE A 69 6.66 0.19 6.62
N THR A 70 7.73 0.51 5.89
CA THR A 70 8.85 1.26 6.46
C THR A 70 8.70 2.78 6.42
N GLU A 71 8.11 3.36 5.37
CA GLU A 71 8.06 4.83 5.24
C GLU A 71 6.78 5.33 4.56
N ILE A 72 6.35 6.53 4.96
CA ILE A 72 5.34 7.31 4.25
C ILE A 72 5.83 8.74 4.08
N ASN A 73 5.97 9.15 2.82
CA ASN A 73 6.50 10.42 2.38
C ASN A 73 5.46 11.21 1.58
N ILE A 74 5.13 12.40 2.05
CA ILE A 74 4.24 13.36 1.41
C ILE A 74 5.11 14.34 0.63
N LYS A 75 4.84 14.48 -0.66
CA LYS A 75 5.52 15.44 -1.55
C LYS A 75 4.49 16.46 -2.03
N ASN A 76 4.88 17.74 -1.91
CA ASN A 76 4.14 18.85 -2.48
C ASN A 76 4.95 19.41 -3.65
N HIS A 77 4.41 19.31 -4.87
CA HIS A 77 5.08 19.78 -6.06
C HIS A 77 4.92 21.30 -6.18
N LYS A 78 5.98 22.06 -5.88
CA LYS A 78 5.99 23.53 -6.04
C LYS A 78 5.45 23.93 -7.42
N GLY A 79 4.32 24.63 -7.45
CA GLY A 79 3.68 25.11 -8.68
C GLY A 79 2.49 24.25 -9.17
N ARG A 80 2.14 23.17 -8.49
CA ARG A 80 0.86 22.46 -8.65
C ARG A 80 0.24 22.24 -7.27
N ASP A 81 -1.07 22.39 -7.15
CA ASP A 81 -1.83 22.00 -5.95
C ASP A 81 -1.96 20.46 -5.82
N ASP A 82 -1.11 19.70 -6.52
CA ASP A 82 -1.13 18.24 -6.54
C ASP A 82 -0.22 17.69 -5.44
N LEU A 83 -0.87 17.24 -4.36
CA LEU A 83 -0.26 16.46 -3.30
C LEU A 83 0.01 15.04 -3.81
N THR A 84 1.23 14.53 -3.64
CA THR A 84 1.54 13.12 -3.90
C THR A 84 2.05 12.44 -2.64
N VAL A 85 1.75 11.16 -2.50
CA VAL A 85 2.21 10.31 -1.43
C VAL A 85 3.06 9.19 -2.00
N GLU A 86 4.19 8.95 -1.37
CA GLU A 86 5.03 7.79 -1.58
C GLU A 86 5.00 6.91 -0.33
N THR A 87 4.72 5.63 -0.50
CA THR A 87 4.80 4.60 0.55
C THR A 87 5.90 3.62 0.20
N VAL A 88 6.63 3.16 1.22
CA VAL A 88 7.75 2.24 1.05
C VAL A 88 7.54 1.01 1.90
N PHE A 89 7.72 -0.16 1.28
CA PHE A 89 7.74 -1.45 1.96
C PHE A 89 9.08 -2.13 1.76
N GLU A 90 9.46 -2.95 2.73
CA GLU A 90 10.63 -3.80 2.64
C GLU A 90 10.25 -5.28 2.82
N VAL A 91 10.92 -6.15 2.07
CA VAL A 91 10.82 -7.61 2.25
C VAL A 91 12.13 -8.27 1.81
N VAL A 92 12.49 -9.37 2.45
CA VAL A 92 13.59 -10.23 2.02
C VAL A 92 12.99 -11.37 1.21
N VAL A 93 13.46 -11.57 -0.03
CA VAL A 93 12.94 -12.64 -0.90
C VAL A 93 13.29 -14.00 -0.30
N ASP A 94 12.27 -14.78 0.01
CA ASP A 94 12.40 -16.09 0.65
C ASP A 94 12.06 -17.20 -0.36
N ARG A 95 12.39 -18.45 -0.01
CA ARG A 95 12.30 -19.61 -0.90
C ARG A 95 10.90 -19.83 -1.47
N ASP A 96 9.87 -19.62 -0.67
CA ASP A 96 8.45 -19.76 -1.04
C ASP A 96 7.97 -18.68 -2.03
N MET A 97 8.74 -17.61 -2.21
CA MET A 97 8.48 -16.56 -3.19
C MET A 97 9.15 -16.82 -4.54
N CYS A 98 10.00 -17.84 -4.63
CA CYS A 98 10.85 -18.07 -5.80
C CYS A 98 10.19 -19.00 -6.83
N ASN A 99 10.56 -18.79 -8.09
CA ASN A 99 10.35 -19.75 -9.17
C ASN A 99 11.43 -20.84 -9.16
N ILE A 100 11.34 -21.77 -10.13
CA ILE A 100 12.30 -22.88 -10.29
C ILE A 100 13.76 -22.44 -10.52
N HIS A 101 13.99 -21.18 -10.91
CA HIS A 101 15.33 -20.61 -11.12
C HIS A 101 15.88 -19.93 -9.86
N GLY A 102 15.20 -20.03 -8.71
CA GLY A 102 15.65 -19.39 -7.46
C GLY A 102 15.56 -17.86 -7.47
N THR A 103 14.69 -17.32 -8.33
CA THR A 103 14.43 -15.87 -8.45
C THR A 103 12.97 -15.57 -8.09
N LEU A 104 12.70 -14.34 -7.63
CA LEU A 104 11.35 -13.90 -7.26
C LEU A 104 10.36 -14.22 -8.39
N HIS A 105 9.35 -15.01 -8.07
CA HIS A 105 8.34 -15.42 -9.03
C HIS A 105 7.55 -14.20 -9.52
N GLY A 106 7.27 -14.13 -10.83
CA GLY A 106 6.56 -12.99 -11.41
C GLY A 106 5.19 -12.74 -10.78
N SER A 107 4.45 -13.80 -10.44
CA SER A 107 3.18 -13.67 -9.71
C SER A 107 3.35 -13.19 -8.27
N CYS A 108 4.45 -13.53 -7.60
CA CYS A 108 4.74 -13.02 -6.26
C CYS A 108 5.08 -11.54 -6.30
N ALA A 109 5.84 -11.10 -7.30
CA ALA A 109 6.10 -9.69 -7.54
C ALA A 109 4.83 -8.91 -7.88
N ALA A 110 3.96 -9.45 -8.74
CA ALA A 110 2.67 -8.87 -9.06
C ALA A 110 1.77 -8.77 -7.80
N TYR A 111 1.76 -9.82 -6.98
CA TYR A 111 1.08 -9.82 -5.68
C TYR A 111 1.61 -8.74 -4.73
N PHE A 112 2.91 -8.42 -4.73
CA PHE A 112 3.42 -7.31 -3.93
C PHE A 112 2.99 -5.95 -4.48
N VAL A 113 3.05 -5.77 -5.80
CA VAL A 113 2.68 -4.51 -6.46
C VAL A 113 1.23 -4.14 -6.16
N ASP A 114 0.31 -5.10 -6.16
CA ASP A 114 -1.12 -4.85 -6.00
C ASP A 114 -1.51 -4.11 -4.68
N PRO A 115 -1.33 -4.68 -3.48
CA PRO A 115 -1.63 -4.00 -2.21
C PRO A 115 -0.67 -2.83 -1.93
N CYS A 116 0.62 -2.94 -2.30
CA CYS A 116 1.56 -1.84 -2.08
C CYS A 116 1.18 -0.61 -2.91
N SER A 117 0.69 -0.80 -4.15
CA SER A 117 0.25 0.31 -4.99
C SER A 117 -0.96 1.04 -4.41
N SER A 118 -1.89 0.29 -3.80
CA SER A 118 -3.08 0.82 -3.16
C SER A 118 -2.77 1.63 -1.90
N SER A 119 -1.70 1.28 -1.19
CA SER A 119 -1.33 1.97 0.07
C SER A 119 -1.07 3.47 -0.12
N SER A 120 -0.45 3.90 -1.22
CA SER A 120 -0.21 5.32 -1.50
C SER A 120 -1.51 6.08 -1.82
N LEU A 121 -2.44 5.43 -2.53
CA LEU A 121 -3.76 5.98 -2.85
C LEU A 121 -4.63 6.12 -1.60
N VAL A 122 -4.67 5.08 -0.76
CA VAL A 122 -5.37 5.11 0.53
C VAL A 122 -4.81 6.22 1.40
N THR A 123 -3.49 6.31 1.52
CA THR A 123 -2.84 7.33 2.34
C THR A 123 -3.13 8.75 1.83
N LEU A 124 -3.10 8.97 0.51
CA LEU A 124 -3.48 10.25 -0.08
C LEU A 124 -4.97 10.57 0.17
N GLY A 125 -5.85 9.58 0.10
CA GLY A 125 -7.26 9.73 0.44
C GLY A 125 -7.46 10.16 1.89
N LEU A 126 -6.77 9.51 2.82
CA LEU A 126 -6.79 9.86 4.25
C LEU A 126 -6.33 11.31 4.50
N LEU A 127 -5.32 11.77 3.78
CA LEU A 127 -4.83 13.16 3.88
C LEU A 127 -5.83 14.19 3.34
N LEU A 128 -6.53 13.84 2.25
CA LEU A 128 -7.51 14.71 1.61
C LEU A 128 -8.92 14.60 2.23
N GLY A 129 -9.13 13.68 3.18
CA GLY A 129 -10.44 13.42 3.77
C GLY A 129 -11.43 12.78 2.80
N ILE A 130 -10.95 12.06 1.80
CA ILE A 130 -11.76 11.32 0.83
C ILE A 130 -11.45 9.83 0.88
N ASP A 131 -12.35 9.02 0.35
CA ASP A 131 -12.11 7.58 0.22
C ASP A 131 -11.06 7.28 -0.85
N GLY A 132 -9.89 6.82 -0.41
CA GLY A 132 -8.80 6.35 -1.28
C GLY A 132 -8.87 4.86 -1.63
N THR A 133 -9.84 4.11 -1.09
CA THR A 133 -9.98 2.67 -1.32
C THR A 133 -10.56 2.36 -2.69
N GLY A 134 -10.35 1.13 -3.16
CA GLY A 134 -10.86 0.67 -4.45
C GLY A 134 -10.41 -0.74 -4.78
N VAL A 135 -10.66 -1.14 -6.02
CA VAL A 135 -10.20 -2.42 -6.58
C VAL A 135 -9.29 -2.16 -7.77
N SER A 136 -8.25 -2.97 -7.91
CA SER A 136 -7.32 -2.91 -9.04
C SER A 136 -8.03 -3.30 -10.33
N GLN A 137 -8.08 -2.36 -11.27
CA GLN A 137 -8.71 -2.57 -12.59
C GLN A 137 -7.70 -2.97 -13.68
N SER A 138 -6.49 -2.43 -13.58
CA SER A 138 -5.42 -2.68 -14.54
C SER A 138 -4.07 -2.57 -13.85
N MET A 139 -3.16 -3.46 -14.22
CA MET A 139 -1.77 -3.47 -13.75
C MET A 139 -0.88 -3.75 -14.96
N ASN A 140 0.06 -2.85 -15.22
CA ASN A 140 1.10 -3.03 -16.22
C ASN A 140 2.43 -3.13 -15.48
N LEU A 141 3.21 -4.16 -15.80
CA LEU A 141 4.48 -4.46 -15.16
C LEU A 141 5.55 -4.55 -16.23
N ILE A 142 6.75 -4.07 -15.92
CA ILE A 142 7.95 -4.22 -16.74
C ILE A 142 9.03 -4.86 -15.89
N TRP A 143 9.59 -5.98 -16.36
CA TRP A 143 10.62 -6.75 -15.68
C TRP A 143 11.99 -6.38 -16.23
N HIS A 144 12.74 -5.61 -15.47
CA HIS A 144 14.07 -5.13 -15.86
C HIS A 144 15.15 -6.14 -15.50
N ARG A 145 15.06 -6.76 -14.32
CA ARG A 145 16.12 -7.62 -13.76
C ARG A 145 15.55 -8.71 -12.83
N PRO A 146 16.16 -9.91 -12.79
CA PRO A 146 15.81 -10.92 -11.81
C PRO A 146 16.22 -10.49 -10.39
N ILE A 147 15.45 -10.92 -9.39
CA ILE A 147 15.75 -10.73 -7.97
C ILE A 147 15.98 -12.11 -7.37
N TYR A 148 17.16 -12.35 -6.79
CA TYR A 148 17.51 -13.66 -6.24
C TYR A 148 17.02 -13.83 -4.79
N MET A 149 16.78 -15.07 -4.39
CA MET A 149 16.52 -15.44 -3.00
C MET A 149 17.56 -14.82 -2.05
N GLY A 150 17.12 -14.38 -0.87
CA GLY A 150 17.92 -13.68 0.13
C GLY A 150 18.11 -12.17 -0.15
N THR A 151 17.72 -11.68 -1.31
CA THR A 151 17.82 -10.24 -1.63
C THR A 151 16.79 -9.46 -0.83
N LYS A 152 17.24 -8.43 -0.11
CA LYS A 152 16.34 -7.41 0.45
C LYS A 152 15.89 -6.46 -0.66
N ILE A 153 14.58 -6.34 -0.84
CA ILE A 153 13.96 -5.43 -1.81
C ILE A 153 13.16 -4.34 -1.13
N ASN A 154 13.08 -3.19 -1.81
CA ASN A 154 12.25 -2.06 -1.45
C ASN A 154 11.15 -1.91 -2.50
N ILE A 155 9.89 -1.89 -2.06
CA ILE A 155 8.73 -1.67 -2.91
C ILE A 155 8.26 -0.24 -2.66
N ARG A 156 8.34 0.61 -3.67
CA ARG A 156 8.00 2.03 -3.58
C ARG A 156 6.76 2.30 -4.41
N SER A 157 5.67 2.68 -3.76
CA SER A 157 4.47 3.14 -4.45
C SER A 157 4.36 4.65 -4.36
N THR A 158 4.13 5.32 -5.49
CA THR A 158 3.82 6.75 -5.56
C THR A 158 2.44 6.97 -6.15
N SER A 159 1.59 7.72 -5.46
CA SER A 159 0.30 8.15 -5.98
C SER A 159 0.51 9.10 -7.16
N VAL A 160 -0.13 8.82 -8.29
CA VAL A 160 -0.08 9.69 -9.48
C VAL A 160 -1.35 10.53 -9.59
N PHE A 161 -2.51 9.90 -9.36
CA PHE A 161 -3.81 10.55 -9.52
C PHE A 161 -4.86 9.87 -8.64
N LEU A 162 -5.67 10.66 -7.94
CA LEU A 162 -6.70 10.15 -7.01
C LEU A 162 -8.11 10.71 -7.26
N THR A 163 -8.28 11.75 -8.07
CA THR A 163 -9.57 12.43 -8.19
C THR A 163 -10.53 11.70 -9.15
N GLY A 164 -11.83 11.75 -8.88
CA GLY A 164 -12.84 11.09 -9.71
C GLY A 164 -12.96 9.57 -9.46
N ARG A 165 -13.23 8.80 -10.53
CA ARG A 165 -13.52 7.36 -10.43
C ARG A 165 -12.32 6.45 -10.67
N ILE A 166 -11.29 6.95 -11.34
CA ILE A 166 -10.10 6.18 -11.70
C ILE A 166 -8.95 6.73 -10.88
N ARG A 167 -8.22 5.82 -10.24
CA ARG A 167 -7.06 6.13 -9.39
C ARG A 167 -5.85 5.44 -9.97
N THR A 168 -4.72 6.13 -9.96
CA THR A 168 -3.49 5.64 -10.57
C THR A 168 -2.33 5.81 -9.59
N ALA A 169 -1.61 4.74 -9.35
CA ALA A 169 -0.34 4.74 -8.65
C ALA A 169 0.73 4.11 -9.54
N ARG A 170 1.97 4.51 -9.32
CA ARG A 170 3.16 3.86 -9.88
C ARG A 170 3.83 3.06 -8.76
N CYS A 171 4.20 1.82 -9.01
CA CYS A 171 4.84 0.97 -8.01
C CYS A 171 6.11 0.37 -8.60
N GLU A 172 7.21 0.49 -7.87
CA GLU A 172 8.52 0.04 -8.32
C GLU A 172 9.15 -0.88 -7.28
N ILE A 173 9.82 -1.94 -7.74
CA ILE A 173 10.58 -2.86 -6.89
C ILE A 173 12.06 -2.67 -7.17
N TRP A 174 12.80 -2.37 -6.10
CA TRP A 174 14.22 -2.04 -6.12
C TRP A 174 15.03 -3.05 -5.32
N ALA A 175 16.15 -3.52 -5.85
CA ALA A 175 17.18 -4.25 -5.12
C ALA A 175 18.40 -3.34 -4.93
N GLY A 176 18.57 -2.80 -3.72
CA GLY A 176 19.52 -1.71 -3.47
C GLY A 176 19.20 -0.50 -4.37
N ASN A 177 20.16 -0.10 -5.21
CA ASN A 177 20.01 1.01 -6.16
C ASN A 177 19.56 0.56 -7.56
N SER A 178 19.30 -0.73 -7.77
CA SER A 178 18.89 -1.26 -9.07
C SER A 178 17.37 -1.38 -9.16
N LEU A 179 16.76 -0.76 -10.18
CA LEU A 179 15.37 -0.98 -10.53
C LEU A 179 15.22 -2.39 -11.11
N CYS A 180 14.32 -3.18 -10.55
CA CYS A 180 14.05 -4.55 -10.99
C CYS A 180 12.70 -4.67 -11.68
N ILE A 181 11.65 -4.00 -11.16
CA ILE A 181 10.28 -4.08 -11.67
C ILE A 181 9.63 -2.69 -11.55
N SER A 182 8.85 -2.27 -12.55
CA SER A 182 8.12 -0.99 -12.57
C SER A 182 6.76 -1.08 -13.22
#